data_AF-A0A7S0V4B0-F1
#
_entry.id   AF-A0A7S0V4B0-F1
#
_cell.length_a   1.000
_cell.length_b   1.000
_cell.length_c   1.000
_cell.angle_alpha   90.00
_cell.angle_beta   90.00
_cell.angle_gamma   90.00
#
_symmetry.space_group_name_H-M   'P 1'
#
loop_
_entity.id
_entity.type
_entity.pdbx_description
1 polymer ?
#
loop_
_entity_poly.entity_id
_entity_poly.type
_entity_poly.pdbx_seq_one_letter_code
_entity_poly.pdbx_strand_id
1 'polypeptide(L)'
;LVMNCHPSARETPATDPVVGWGPTKGYVYQKAYLEFFVAPEAFRSLLPVLQGKENVTYMASDVRGEIFHSNAAPGDVNAVTWGVFPGHELVQPFVATLPAFLSWRDEAFALWDEDWAALYPEGSVSRTVLKAIHDTYVLVSITENDFVNGDLLSKF
;
A
#
# COMPACT_ATOMS: atom_id res chain seq x y z
N LEU A 1 -0.46 10.33 -5.26
CA LEU A 1 0.99 10.49 -5.02
C LEU A 1 1.52 9.16 -4.50
N VAL A 2 2.13 8.35 -5.37
CA VAL A 2 2.53 6.97 -5.04
C VAL A 2 3.75 6.98 -4.12
N MET A 3 3.65 6.21 -3.03
CA MET A 3 4.70 6.03 -2.03
C MET A 3 5.38 4.67 -2.17
N ASN A 4 4.58 3.63 -2.42
CA ASN A 4 5.05 2.26 -2.52
C ASN A 4 4.23 1.50 -3.58
N CYS A 5 4.89 0.63 -4.33
CA CYS A 5 4.22 -0.25 -5.28
C CYS A 5 5.01 -1.54 -5.49
N HIS A 6 4.28 -2.64 -5.70
CA HIS A 6 4.85 -3.93 -6.07
C HIS A 6 4.08 -4.49 -7.26
N PRO A 7 4.76 -4.96 -8.31
CA PRO A 7 4.09 -5.65 -9.41
C PRO A 7 3.60 -7.03 -8.95
N SER A 8 2.65 -7.61 -9.70
CA SER A 8 2.32 -9.02 -9.52
C SER A 8 3.44 -9.90 -10.08
N ALA A 9 3.79 -10.96 -9.37
CA ALA A 9 4.72 -12.00 -9.82
C ALA A 9 4.08 -13.38 -9.63
N ARG A 10 4.23 -14.24 -10.63
CA ARG A 10 3.61 -15.57 -10.70
C ARG A 10 4.68 -16.59 -10.98
N GLU A 11 4.87 -17.55 -10.08
CA GLU A 11 5.80 -18.68 -10.26
C GLU A 11 7.16 -18.22 -10.79
N THR A 12 7.63 -17.08 -10.30
CA THR A 12 8.84 -16.47 -10.84
C THR A 12 10.03 -17.14 -10.19
N PRO A 13 11.07 -17.55 -10.94
CA PRO A 13 12.23 -18.20 -10.35
C PRO A 13 12.82 -17.35 -9.22
N ALA A 14 13.23 -17.97 -8.12
CA ALA A 14 13.91 -17.26 -7.01
C ALA A 14 15.19 -16.53 -7.45
N THR A 15 15.75 -16.90 -8.62
CA THR A 15 16.93 -16.29 -9.22
C THR A 15 16.61 -15.19 -10.25
N ASP A 16 15.34 -14.81 -10.39
CA ASP A 16 14.95 -13.71 -11.27
C ASP A 16 15.64 -12.39 -10.85
N PRO A 17 16.19 -11.61 -11.79
CA PRO A 17 16.99 -10.43 -11.46
C PRO A 17 16.16 -9.23 -10.99
N VAL A 18 14.83 -9.26 -11.14
CA VAL A 18 13.95 -8.13 -10.81
C VAL A 18 13.21 -8.40 -9.50
N VAL A 19 12.54 -9.56 -9.39
CA VAL A 19 11.68 -9.88 -8.24
C VAL A 19 12.14 -11.10 -7.45
N GLY A 20 13.19 -11.79 -7.89
CA GLY A 20 13.71 -12.99 -7.24
C GLY A 20 14.36 -12.72 -5.88
N TRP A 21 14.10 -13.60 -4.92
CA TRP A 21 14.74 -13.60 -3.61
C TRP A 21 14.72 -15.01 -2.99
N GLY A 22 15.53 -15.21 -1.94
CA GLY A 22 15.59 -16.48 -1.20
C GLY A 22 16.49 -17.56 -1.83
N PRO A 23 16.42 -18.81 -1.34
CA PRO A 23 17.23 -19.91 -1.84
C PRO A 23 17.01 -20.23 -3.33
N THR A 24 18.08 -20.65 -4.02
CA THR A 24 18.00 -21.09 -5.42
C THR A 24 17.07 -22.30 -5.59
N LYS A 25 16.52 -22.48 -6.79
CA LYS A 25 15.59 -23.58 -7.17
C LYS A 25 14.18 -23.48 -6.54
N GLY A 26 13.86 -22.36 -5.88
CA GLY A 26 12.50 -22.03 -5.46
C GLY A 26 11.78 -21.09 -6.43
N TYR A 27 10.57 -20.72 -6.05
CA TYR A 27 9.71 -19.78 -6.76
C TYR A 27 9.17 -18.72 -5.80
N VAL A 28 9.04 -17.50 -6.32
CA VAL A 28 8.48 -16.35 -5.62
C VAL A 28 7.19 -15.90 -6.28
N TYR A 29 6.33 -15.28 -5.47
CA TYR A 29 4.99 -14.88 -5.81
C TYR A 29 4.69 -13.53 -5.16
N GLN A 30 3.98 -12.67 -5.89
CA GLN A 30 3.62 -11.34 -5.42
C GLN A 30 2.20 -10.99 -5.88
N LYS A 31 1.37 -10.49 -4.96
CA LYS A 31 0.16 -9.74 -5.31
C LYS A 31 0.54 -8.33 -5.75
N ALA A 32 -0.20 -7.77 -6.71
CA ALA A 32 -0.03 -6.36 -7.04
C ALA A 32 -0.48 -5.50 -5.85
N TYR A 33 0.38 -4.57 -5.44
CA TYR A 33 0.16 -3.70 -4.30
C TYR A 33 0.46 -2.26 -4.67
N LEU A 34 -0.37 -1.33 -4.19
CA LEU A 34 -0.21 0.09 -4.43
C LEU A 34 -0.55 0.88 -3.16
N GLU A 35 0.33 1.79 -2.77
CA GLU A 35 0.14 2.72 -1.65
C GLU A 35 0.41 4.16 -2.08
N PHE A 36 -0.49 5.06 -1.73
CA PHE A 36 -0.42 6.45 -2.18
C PHE A 36 -1.25 7.41 -1.32
N PHE A 37 -0.88 8.68 -1.36
CA PHE A 37 -1.71 9.79 -0.87
C PHE A 37 -2.61 10.33 -1.98
N VAL A 38 -3.84 10.68 -1.64
CA VAL A 38 -4.84 11.24 -2.55
C VAL A 38 -5.70 12.30 -1.87
N ALA A 39 -6.11 13.32 -2.62
CA ALA A 39 -7.01 14.37 -2.11
C ALA A 39 -8.40 13.79 -1.77
N PRO A 40 -9.13 14.37 -0.79
CA PRO A 40 -10.45 13.90 -0.37
C PRO A 40 -11.45 13.72 -1.51
N GLU A 41 -11.47 14.65 -2.47
CA GLU A 41 -12.41 14.64 -3.59
C GLU A 41 -12.16 13.43 -4.49
N ALA A 42 -10.90 13.17 -4.81
CA ALA A 42 -10.51 12.00 -5.59
C ALA A 42 -10.72 10.70 -4.83
N PHE A 43 -10.49 10.68 -3.50
CA PHE A 43 -10.81 9.51 -2.67
C PHE A 43 -12.32 9.21 -2.67
N ARG A 44 -13.18 10.22 -2.59
CA ARG A 44 -14.65 10.05 -2.70
C ARG A 44 -15.08 9.42 -4.02
N SER A 45 -14.40 9.74 -5.12
CA SER A 45 -14.64 9.10 -6.42
C SER A 45 -14.07 7.68 -6.51
N LEU A 46 -12.93 7.43 -5.85
CA LEU A 46 -12.24 6.13 -5.84
C LEU A 46 -12.97 5.09 -4.99
N LEU A 47 -13.52 5.48 -3.82
CA LEU A 47 -14.08 4.55 -2.84
C LEU A 47 -15.18 3.63 -3.43
N PRO A 48 -16.17 4.12 -4.20
CA PRO A 48 -17.17 3.25 -4.81
C PRO A 48 -16.58 2.23 -5.80
N VAL A 49 -15.50 2.60 -6.50
CA VAL A 49 -14.79 1.69 -7.42
C VAL A 49 -14.11 0.56 -6.64
N LEU A 50 -13.48 0.88 -5.50
CA LEU A 50 -12.87 -0.13 -4.62
C LEU A 50 -13.92 -1.04 -4.00
N GLN A 51 -15.05 -0.49 -3.54
CA GLN A 51 -16.15 -1.25 -2.96
C GLN A 51 -16.84 -2.19 -3.97
N GLY A 52 -16.80 -1.85 -5.26
CA GLY A 52 -17.35 -2.69 -6.32
C GLY A 52 -16.44 -3.84 -6.77
N LYS A 53 -15.21 -3.94 -6.25
CA LYS A 53 -14.24 -5.00 -6.62
C LYS A 53 -14.16 -6.08 -5.54
N GLU A 54 -14.63 -7.28 -5.86
CA GLU A 54 -14.63 -8.43 -4.92
C GLU A 54 -13.22 -8.92 -4.56
N ASN A 55 -12.26 -8.85 -5.49
CA ASN A 55 -10.90 -9.36 -5.29
C ASN A 55 -9.92 -8.32 -4.76
N VAL A 56 -10.36 -7.12 -4.37
CA VAL A 56 -9.47 -6.08 -3.88
C VAL A 56 -9.57 -5.96 -2.36
N THR A 57 -8.42 -5.91 -1.68
CA THR A 57 -8.34 -5.48 -0.29
C THR A 57 -7.83 -4.04 -0.26
N TYR A 58 -8.48 -3.16 0.49
CA TYR A 58 -8.04 -1.79 0.65
C TYR A 58 -8.14 -1.31 2.09
N MET A 59 -7.25 -0.40 2.47
CA MET A 59 -7.26 0.32 3.74
C MET A 59 -6.96 1.78 3.45
N ALA A 60 -7.78 2.68 4.00
CA ALA A 60 -7.67 4.11 3.78
C ALA A 60 -7.90 4.88 5.08
N SER A 61 -7.03 5.85 5.37
CA SER A 61 -7.17 6.73 6.52
C SER A 61 -6.57 8.11 6.24
N ASP A 62 -7.22 9.17 6.71
CA ASP A 62 -6.53 10.46 6.91
C ASP A 62 -5.70 10.43 8.20
N VAL A 63 -4.93 11.49 8.45
CA VAL A 63 -4.05 11.62 9.63
C VAL A 63 -4.79 11.59 10.97
N ARG A 64 -6.08 11.94 10.99
CA ARG A 64 -6.90 12.01 12.21
C ARG A 64 -7.73 10.75 12.45
N GLY A 65 -7.83 9.88 11.45
CA GLY A 65 -8.79 8.78 11.41
C GLY A 65 -10.24 9.22 11.24
N GLU A 66 -10.50 10.47 10.82
CA GLU A 66 -11.87 10.97 10.59
C GLU A 66 -12.45 10.35 9.31
N ILE A 67 -11.65 10.32 8.24
CA ILE A 67 -11.86 9.46 7.09
C ILE A 67 -11.18 8.13 7.39
N PHE A 68 -11.97 7.06 7.54
CA PHE A 68 -11.47 5.70 7.68
C PHE A 68 -12.37 4.71 6.93
N HIS A 69 -11.79 3.99 5.96
CA HIS A 69 -12.47 2.93 5.22
C HIS A 69 -11.53 1.75 4.97
N SER A 70 -11.99 0.55 5.30
CA SER A 70 -11.26 -0.69 5.09
C SER A 70 -12.24 -1.84 4.86
N ASN A 71 -11.87 -2.79 4.01
CA ASN A 71 -12.53 -4.11 3.96
C ASN A 71 -11.67 -5.23 4.58
N ALA A 72 -10.51 -4.90 5.16
CA ALA A 72 -9.73 -5.79 6.00
C ALA A 72 -10.17 -5.65 7.47
N ALA A 73 -10.39 -6.78 8.15
CA ALA A 73 -10.65 -6.83 9.57
C ALA A 73 -9.34 -6.75 10.39
N PRO A 74 -9.37 -6.33 11.68
CA PRO A 74 -8.17 -6.21 12.50
C PRO A 74 -7.33 -7.49 12.66
N GLY A 75 -7.96 -8.67 12.56
CA GLY A 75 -7.29 -9.97 12.66
C GLY A 75 -6.85 -10.55 11.31
N ASP A 76 -7.17 -9.89 10.20
CA ASP A 76 -6.83 -10.40 8.87
C ASP A 76 -5.35 -10.22 8.58
N VAL A 77 -4.76 -11.25 7.96
CA VAL A 77 -3.40 -11.22 7.45
C VAL A 77 -3.45 -11.46 5.95
N ASN A 78 -3.15 -10.42 5.16
CA ASN A 78 -3.07 -10.56 3.73
C ASN A 78 -1.61 -10.76 3.28
N ALA A 79 -1.24 -11.99 2.94
CA ALA A 79 0.07 -12.26 2.34
C ALA A 79 0.16 -11.63 0.94
N VAL A 80 1.11 -10.70 0.78
CA VAL A 80 1.37 -9.98 -0.48
C VAL A 80 2.65 -10.52 -1.12
N THR A 81 3.70 -10.63 -0.30
CA THR A 81 5.01 -11.28 -0.45
C THR A 81 5.10 -12.78 -0.11
N TRP A 82 5.28 -13.76 -1.00
CA TRP A 82 5.66 -15.11 -0.54
C TRP A 82 6.57 -15.93 -1.48
N GLY A 83 7.20 -16.96 -0.93
CA GLY A 83 8.11 -17.83 -1.64
C GLY A 83 8.09 -19.27 -1.14
N VAL A 84 8.30 -20.21 -2.06
CA VAL A 84 8.35 -21.65 -1.81
C VAL A 84 9.71 -22.16 -2.25
N PHE A 85 10.47 -22.76 -1.32
CA PHE A 85 11.86 -23.16 -1.53
C PHE A 85 12.09 -24.62 -1.11
N PRO A 86 12.89 -25.41 -1.85
CA PRO A 86 13.19 -26.79 -1.48
C PRO A 86 13.77 -26.90 -0.06
N GLY A 87 13.20 -27.80 0.75
CA GLY A 87 13.67 -28.05 2.12
C GLY A 87 13.30 -26.97 3.15
N HIS A 88 12.42 -26.03 2.81
CA HIS A 88 11.95 -24.97 3.70
C HIS A 88 10.42 -24.93 3.77
N GLU A 89 9.87 -24.42 4.87
CA GLU A 89 8.46 -24.03 4.93
C GLU A 89 8.18 -22.82 4.02
N LEU A 90 6.89 -22.52 3.79
CA LEU A 90 6.51 -21.33 3.04
C LEU A 90 6.96 -20.06 3.78
N VAL A 91 7.62 -19.15 3.07
CA VAL A 91 8.12 -17.89 3.63
C VAL A 91 7.28 -16.73 3.12
N GLN A 92 6.79 -15.89 4.03
CA GLN A 92 5.95 -14.73 3.72
C GLN A 92 6.56 -13.42 4.27
N PRO A 93 7.57 -12.82 3.60
CA PRO A 93 8.30 -11.68 4.16
C PRO A 93 7.48 -10.38 4.19
N PHE A 94 6.39 -10.28 3.41
CA PHE A 94 5.56 -9.09 3.37
C PHE A 94 4.08 -9.45 3.45
N VAL A 95 3.44 -9.00 4.53
CA VAL A 95 2.01 -9.14 4.78
C VAL A 95 1.42 -7.75 5.01
N ALA A 96 0.23 -7.51 4.46
CA ALA A 96 -0.55 -6.31 4.73
C ALA A 96 -1.57 -6.63 5.83
N THR A 97 -1.54 -5.85 6.91
CA THR A 97 -2.47 -5.97 8.04
C THR A 97 -2.98 -4.60 8.45
N LEU A 98 -4.21 -4.53 8.94
CA LEU A 98 -4.79 -3.26 9.39
C LEU A 98 -4.00 -2.63 10.55
N PRO A 99 -3.56 -3.37 11.58
CA PRO A 99 -2.73 -2.78 12.64
C PRO A 99 -1.41 -2.20 12.13
N ALA A 100 -0.73 -2.89 11.21
CA ALA A 100 0.51 -2.38 10.63
C ALA A 100 0.26 -1.12 9.78
N PHE A 101 -0.82 -1.11 8.98
CA PHE A 101 -1.21 0.06 8.20
C PHE A 101 -1.49 1.29 9.08
N LEU A 102 -2.21 1.13 10.19
CA LEU A 102 -2.51 2.23 11.10
C LEU A 102 -1.26 2.76 11.82
N SER A 103 -0.33 1.88 12.20
CA SER A 103 0.97 2.30 12.75
C SER A 103 1.80 3.05 11.71
N TRP A 104 1.86 2.53 10.48
CA TRP A 104 2.58 3.16 9.38
C TRP A 104 1.97 4.50 8.97
N ARG A 105 0.64 4.62 8.98
CA ARG A 105 -0.06 5.86 8.64
C ARG A 105 0.50 7.06 9.40
N ASP A 106 0.66 6.93 10.72
CA ASP A 106 1.10 8.03 11.57
C ASP A 106 2.52 8.48 11.18
N GLU A 107 3.41 7.52 10.93
CA GLU A 107 4.77 7.79 10.43
C GLU A 107 4.76 8.41 9.03
N ALA A 108 3.94 7.88 8.11
CA ALA A 108 3.84 8.37 6.74
C ALA A 108 3.34 9.82 6.65
N PHE A 109 2.42 10.21 7.52
CA PHE A 109 1.99 11.60 7.63
C PHE A 109 3.05 12.48 8.32
N ALA A 110 3.74 11.98 9.35
CA ALA A 110 4.83 12.73 9.98
C ALA A 110 5.91 13.16 8.96
N LEU A 111 6.24 12.33 7.97
CA LEU A 111 7.15 12.71 6.88
C LEU A 111 6.73 13.98 6.11
N TRP A 112 5.42 14.24 5.97
CA TRP A 112 4.95 15.46 5.31
C TRP A 112 5.23 16.72 6.14
N ASP A 113 5.00 16.68 7.46
CA ASP A 113 5.15 17.85 8.32
C ASP A 113 6.57 18.01 8.89
N GLU A 114 7.08 16.95 9.51
CA GLU A 114 8.35 16.97 10.26
C GLU A 114 9.57 16.99 9.34
N ASP A 115 9.50 16.33 8.19
CA ASP A 115 10.61 16.30 7.24
C ASP A 115 10.41 17.33 6.13
N TRP A 116 9.34 17.22 5.33
CA TRP A 116 9.23 18.04 4.13
C TRP A 116 8.80 19.49 4.42
N ALA A 117 7.73 19.69 5.19
CA ALA A 117 7.23 21.03 5.49
C ALA A 117 8.21 21.83 6.37
N ALA A 118 8.96 21.16 7.24
CA ALA A 118 9.99 21.77 8.09
C ALA A 118 11.17 22.38 7.32
N LEU A 119 11.41 21.98 6.07
CA LEU A 119 12.43 22.62 5.22
C LEU A 119 12.11 24.08 4.87
N TYR A 120 10.85 24.51 5.05
CA TYR A 120 10.38 25.83 4.67
C TYR A 120 10.09 26.69 5.91
N PRO A 121 10.35 28.02 5.85
CA PRO A 121 10.05 28.91 6.96
C PRO A 121 8.57 28.88 7.36
N GLU A 122 8.29 29.17 8.63
CA GLU A 122 6.94 29.37 9.13
C GLU A 122 6.22 30.48 8.33
N GLY A 123 4.95 30.27 8.00
CA GLY A 123 4.14 31.23 7.23
C GLY A 123 4.47 31.31 5.74
N SER A 124 5.46 30.54 5.24
CA SER A 124 5.73 30.47 3.80
C SER A 124 4.62 29.73 3.04
N VAL A 125 4.37 30.15 1.79
CA VAL A 125 3.40 29.50 0.91
C VAL A 125 3.69 28.00 0.74
N SER A 126 4.96 27.63 0.57
CA SER A 126 5.36 26.22 0.44
C SER A 126 4.98 25.39 1.67
N ARG A 127 5.24 25.91 2.88
CA ARG A 127 4.87 25.21 4.11
C ARG A 127 3.35 25.08 4.25
N THR A 128 2.60 26.12 3.90
CA THR A 128 1.13 26.09 3.90
C THR A 128 0.58 25.01 2.96
N VAL A 129 1.14 24.86 1.76
CA VAL A 129 0.72 23.83 0.81
C VAL A 129 0.98 22.42 1.36
N LEU A 130 2.17 22.16 1.90
CA LEU A 130 2.53 20.85 2.45
C LEU A 130 1.66 20.51 3.67
N LYS A 131 1.42 21.47 4.56
CA LYS A 131 0.48 21.29 5.68
C LYS A 131 -0.94 21.03 5.23
N ALA A 132 -1.41 21.71 4.19
CA ALA A 132 -2.73 21.43 3.62
C ALA A 132 -2.82 19.99 3.08
N ILE A 133 -1.77 19.47 2.45
CA ILE A 133 -1.71 18.06 2.02
C ILE A 133 -1.76 17.14 3.24
N HIS A 134 -0.87 17.34 4.21
CA HIS A 134 -0.85 16.56 5.47
C HIS A 134 -2.22 16.51 6.16
N ASP A 135 -2.87 17.66 6.31
CA ASP A 135 -4.10 17.80 7.10
C ASP A 135 -5.35 17.29 6.38
N THR A 136 -5.31 17.12 5.06
CA THR A 136 -6.51 16.80 4.28
C THR A 136 -6.40 15.54 3.44
N TYR A 137 -5.22 15.10 3.03
CA TYR A 137 -5.10 13.94 2.14
C TYR A 137 -5.39 12.64 2.89
N VAL A 138 -5.78 11.62 2.12
CA VAL A 138 -6.03 10.26 2.59
C VAL A 138 -4.88 9.38 2.14
N LEU A 139 -4.28 8.63 3.06
CA LEU A 139 -3.37 7.54 2.74
C LEU A 139 -4.21 6.31 2.37
N VAL A 140 -3.92 5.69 1.24
CA VAL A 140 -4.65 4.54 0.72
C VAL A 140 -3.65 3.44 0.36
N SER A 141 -3.91 2.22 0.82
CA SER A 141 -3.26 1.00 0.34
C SER A 141 -4.27 0.08 -0.33
N ILE A 142 -3.85 -0.56 -1.42
CA ILE A 142 -4.68 -1.44 -2.24
C ILE A 142 -3.88 -2.69 -2.60
N THR A 143 -4.49 -3.85 -2.44
CA THR A 143 -3.96 -5.16 -2.85
C THR A 143 -4.93 -5.84 -3.80
N GLU A 144 -4.47 -6.24 -4.99
CA GLU A 144 -5.22 -7.13 -5.90
C GLU A 144 -4.98 -8.59 -5.49
N ASN A 145 -6.03 -9.27 -5.00
CA ASN A 145 -5.90 -10.63 -4.49
C ASN A 145 -5.90 -11.69 -5.58
N ASP A 146 -6.47 -11.40 -6.76
CA ASP A 146 -6.30 -12.27 -7.92
C ASP A 146 -4.90 -12.06 -8.51
N PHE A 147 -3.87 -12.60 -7.86
CA PHE A 147 -2.50 -12.47 -8.34
C PHE A 147 -2.26 -13.23 -9.66
N VAL A 148 -3.20 -14.08 -10.11
CA VAL A 148 -3.08 -14.94 -11.30
C VAL A 148 -3.74 -14.36 -12.54
N ASN A 149 -4.79 -13.55 -12.42
CA ASN A 149 -5.42 -12.89 -13.58
C ASN A 149 -5.77 -11.42 -13.32
N GLY A 150 -5.64 -10.97 -12.09
CA GLY A 150 -5.92 -9.60 -11.71
C GLY A 150 -4.99 -8.63 -12.40
N ASP A 151 -5.57 -7.49 -12.75
CA ASP A 151 -4.87 -6.32 -13.24
C ASP A 151 -5.44 -5.13 -12.49
N LEU A 152 -4.68 -4.73 -11.46
CA LEU A 152 -5.06 -3.64 -10.56
C LEU A 152 -5.32 -2.35 -11.34
N LEU A 153 -4.55 -2.08 -12.39
CA LEU A 153 -4.55 -0.83 -13.13
C LEU A 153 -5.51 -0.81 -14.33
N SER A 154 -5.86 -1.96 -14.91
CA SER A 154 -6.73 -2.05 -16.11
C SER A 154 -8.12 -1.42 -16.00
N LYS A 155 -8.54 -1.01 -14.80
CA LYS A 155 -9.90 -0.53 -14.53
C LYS A 155 -9.95 0.74 -13.66
N PHE A 156 -8.85 1.50 -13.60
CA PHE A 156 -8.89 2.90 -13.14
C PHE A 156 -9.03 3.84 -14.32
#